data_AF-A0A916G2D1-F1
#
_entry.id   AF-A0A916G2D1-F1
#
_cell.length_a   1.000
_cell.length_b   1.000
_cell.length_c   1.000
_cell.angle_alpha   90.00
_cell.angle_beta   90.00
_cell.angle_gamma   90.00
#
_symmetry.space_group_name_H-M   'P 1'
#
loop_
_entity.id
_entity.type
_entity.pdbx_description
1 polymer ?
#
loop_
_entity_poly.entity_id
_entity_poly.type
_entity_poly.pdbx_seq_one_letter_code
_entity_poly.pdbx_strand_id
1 'polypeptide(L)'
;MFGVVLGVVFGFPLGYLLGVRGLLLVPFALLAGILFGVFIQRFTNRVTEGTANAVLSIVWPSGNSTPYAKTYSAEQALAVRGDHAGALEAYEAAMRLNPTDPEPRIQAAEMLFRGPTPERAVTLFLEARTLAGADRARELYATQRLIDLYLGPARNASRALVELRRLVERFPGTREAMAAREVIGRLKVTRES
;
A
#
# COMPACT_ATOMS: atom_id res chain seq x y z
N MET A 1 27.04 -9.96 9.93
CA MET A 1 27.90 -11.14 10.21
C MET A 1 27.20 -12.50 10.04
N PHE A 2 25.91 -12.58 9.70
CA PHE A 2 25.21 -13.87 9.53
C PHE A 2 25.50 -14.61 8.20
N GLY A 3 25.96 -13.91 7.15
CA GLY A 3 26.20 -14.53 5.83
C GLY A 3 27.40 -15.48 5.76
N VAL A 4 28.41 -15.28 6.62
CA VAL A 4 29.64 -16.11 6.60
C VAL A 4 29.39 -17.48 7.22
N VAL A 5 28.54 -17.55 8.25
CA VAL A 5 28.22 -18.81 8.96
C VAL A 5 27.42 -19.76 8.06
N LEU A 6 26.52 -19.22 7.23
CA LEU A 6 25.73 -20.02 6.28
C LEU A 6 26.54 -20.53 5.08
N GLY A 7 27.54 -19.77 4.62
CA GLY A 7 28.43 -20.19 3.53
C GLY A 7 29.28 -21.42 3.88
N VAL A 8 29.69 -21.56 5.15
CA VAL A 8 30.46 -22.72 5.63
C VAL A 8 29.60 -23.99 5.69
N VAL A 9 28.32 -23.87 6.06
CA VAL A 9 27.40 -25.02 6.18
C VAL A 9 27.07 -25.65 4.82
N PHE A 10 26.98 -24.85 3.75
CA PHE A 10 26.67 -25.35 2.41
C PHE A 10 27.91 -25.59 1.51
N GLY A 11 29.02 -24.89 1.74
CA GLY A 11 30.23 -25.03 0.91
C GLY A 11 31.00 -26.33 1.13
N PHE A 12 30.98 -26.85 2.37
CA PHE A 12 31.68 -28.08 2.74
C PHE A 12 31.15 -29.35 2.04
N PRO A 13 29.82 -29.61 2.00
CA PRO A 13 29.29 -30.78 1.30
C PRO A 13 29.47 -30.70 -0.22
N LEU A 14 29.41 -29.50 -0.82
CA LEU A 14 29.57 -29.32 -2.27
C LEU A 14 31.02 -29.51 -2.72
N GLY A 15 31.99 -29.05 -1.95
CA GLY A 15 33.43 -29.27 -2.21
C GLY A 15 33.83 -30.74 -2.10
N TYR A 16 33.21 -31.48 -1.18
CA TYR A 16 33.40 -32.93 -1.03
C TYR A 16 32.82 -33.71 -2.23
N LEU A 17 31.69 -33.28 -2.78
CA LEU A 17 31.00 -33.90 -3.92
C LEU A 17 31.74 -33.68 -5.26
N LEU A 18 32.47 -32.58 -5.39
CA LEU A 18 33.31 -32.25 -6.56
C LEU A 18 34.74 -32.84 -6.50
N GLY A 19 35.05 -33.67 -5.50
CA GLY A 19 36.30 -34.42 -5.42
C GLY A 19 37.54 -33.59 -5.01
N VAL A 20 37.35 -32.35 -4.56
CA VAL A 20 38.44 -31.50 -4.07
C VAL A 20 38.89 -32.03 -2.70
N ARG A 21 40.18 -32.32 -2.52
CA ARG A 21 40.73 -32.87 -1.26
C ARG A 21 41.90 -32.05 -0.74
N GLY A 22 42.06 -32.03 0.58
CA GLY A 22 43.20 -31.40 1.26
C GLY A 22 43.09 -29.88 1.44
N LEU A 23 44.24 -29.22 1.66
CA LEU A 23 44.33 -27.80 2.04
C LEU A 23 43.66 -26.82 1.04
N LEU A 24 43.44 -27.25 -0.21
CA LEU A 24 42.79 -26.49 -1.28
C LEU A 24 41.26 -26.35 -1.09
N LEU A 25 40.65 -27.16 -0.24
CA LEU A 25 39.23 -27.01 0.12
C LEU A 25 38.95 -25.69 0.84
N VAL A 26 39.89 -25.23 1.66
CA VAL A 26 39.73 -24.01 2.47
C VAL A 26 39.61 -22.76 1.58
N PRO A 27 40.54 -22.47 0.63
CA PRO A 27 40.38 -21.33 -0.26
C PRO A 27 39.19 -21.49 -1.22
N PHE A 28 38.86 -22.70 -1.64
CA PHE A 28 37.69 -22.95 -2.50
C PHE A 28 36.37 -22.67 -1.77
N ALA A 29 36.24 -23.13 -0.52
CA ALA A 29 35.07 -22.87 0.31
C ALA A 29 34.92 -21.38 0.63
N LEU A 30 36.02 -20.66 0.86
CA LEU A 30 36.01 -19.21 1.05
C LEU A 30 35.57 -18.47 -0.23
N LEU A 31 36.12 -18.83 -1.40
CA LEU A 31 35.72 -18.23 -2.68
C LEU A 31 34.25 -18.51 -3.02
N ALA A 32 33.80 -19.75 -2.82
CA ALA A 32 32.40 -20.14 -3.02
C ALA A 32 31.47 -19.36 -2.06
N GLY A 33 31.86 -19.21 -0.80
CA GLY A 33 31.12 -18.41 0.18
C GLY A 33 31.04 -16.93 -0.18
N ILE A 34 32.13 -16.34 -0.68
CA ILE A 34 32.16 -14.94 -1.14
C ILE A 34 31.27 -14.76 -2.38
N LEU A 35 31.39 -15.63 -3.38
CA LEU A 35 30.55 -15.58 -4.59
C LEU A 35 29.07 -15.77 -4.26
N PHE A 36 28.75 -16.70 -3.37
CA PHE A 36 27.37 -16.95 -2.94
C PHE A 36 26.84 -15.78 -2.10
N GLY A 37 27.67 -15.16 -1.26
CA GLY A 37 27.32 -13.95 -0.51
C GLY A 37 27.01 -12.76 -1.43
N VAL A 38 27.84 -12.53 -2.45
CA VAL A 38 27.60 -11.48 -3.47
C VAL A 38 26.37 -11.81 -4.31
N PHE A 39 26.16 -13.09 -4.65
CA PHE A 39 24.97 -13.56 -5.34
C PHE A 39 23.71 -13.32 -4.51
N ILE A 40 23.68 -13.70 -3.23
CA ILE A 40 22.56 -13.43 -2.32
C ILE A 40 22.35 -11.93 -2.16
N GLN A 41 23.40 -11.12 -2.01
CA GLN A 41 23.23 -9.67 -1.85
C GLN A 41 22.68 -9.01 -3.13
N ARG A 42 23.15 -9.43 -4.32
CA ARG A 42 22.60 -8.99 -5.61
C ARG A 42 21.19 -9.53 -5.85
N PHE A 43 20.91 -10.75 -5.42
CA PHE A 43 19.61 -11.38 -5.53
C PHE A 43 18.61 -10.71 -4.60
N THR A 44 18.93 -10.43 -3.34
CA THR A 44 18.08 -9.64 -2.42
C THR A 44 17.76 -8.27 -3.00
N ASN A 45 18.76 -7.57 -3.55
CA ASN A 45 18.50 -6.26 -4.17
C ASN A 45 17.62 -6.35 -5.43
N ARG A 46 17.63 -7.48 -6.17
CA ARG A 46 16.73 -7.71 -7.33
C ARG A 46 15.36 -8.32 -6.97
N VAL A 47 15.30 -9.12 -5.92
CA VAL A 47 14.10 -9.83 -5.44
C VAL A 47 13.20 -8.88 -4.66
N THR A 48 13.77 -7.82 -4.06
CA THR A 48 12.99 -6.73 -3.46
C THR A 48 12.21 -5.93 -4.53
N GLU A 49 12.67 -5.94 -5.79
CA GLU A 49 11.94 -5.35 -6.92
C GLU A 49 10.98 -6.36 -7.59
N GLY A 50 11.32 -7.65 -7.59
CA GLY A 50 10.57 -8.69 -8.35
C GLY A 50 9.56 -9.54 -7.57
N THR A 51 9.69 -9.71 -6.26
CA THR A 51 9.08 -10.86 -5.55
C THR A 51 8.17 -10.47 -4.38
N ALA A 52 8.15 -9.18 -4.00
CA ALA A 52 7.08 -8.63 -3.17
C ALA A 52 5.71 -8.67 -3.88
N ASN A 53 5.69 -8.71 -5.22
CA ASN A 53 4.46 -8.67 -6.01
C ASN A 53 3.73 -10.02 -6.14
N ALA A 54 4.43 -11.16 -6.02
CA ALA A 54 3.82 -12.46 -6.31
C ALA A 54 2.97 -13.01 -5.15
N VAL A 55 3.43 -12.86 -3.90
CA VAL A 55 2.72 -13.37 -2.71
C VAL A 55 1.53 -12.47 -2.34
N LEU A 56 1.59 -11.18 -2.66
CA LEU A 56 0.49 -10.23 -2.44
C LEU A 56 -0.63 -10.34 -3.48
N SER A 57 -0.36 -10.89 -4.68
CA SER A 57 -1.37 -11.05 -5.75
C SER A 57 -2.45 -12.10 -5.46
N ILE A 58 -2.19 -13.01 -4.52
CA ILE A 58 -3.16 -14.03 -4.09
C ILE A 58 -4.12 -13.48 -3.03
N VAL A 59 -3.72 -12.41 -2.31
CA VAL A 59 -4.51 -11.86 -1.20
C VAL A 59 -5.12 -10.49 -1.55
N TRP A 60 -4.52 -9.70 -2.44
CA TRP A 60 -5.03 -8.37 -2.82
C TRP A 60 -4.67 -8.00 -4.27
N PRO A 61 -5.61 -8.04 -5.23
CA PRO A 61 -5.37 -7.53 -6.58
C PRO A 61 -5.67 -6.02 -6.63
N SER A 62 -4.74 -5.19 -6.18
CA SER A 62 -4.45 -3.84 -6.72
C SER A 62 -3.57 -3.04 -5.76
N GLY A 63 -2.51 -2.42 -6.31
CA GLY A 63 -1.91 -1.22 -5.74
C GLY A 63 -0.64 -1.43 -4.93
N ASN A 64 0.50 -1.32 -5.60
CA ASN A 64 1.83 -1.26 -5.00
C ASN A 64 2.10 0.17 -4.49
N SER A 65 2.45 0.31 -3.21
CA SER A 65 3.25 1.38 -2.55
C SER A 65 2.61 1.87 -1.24
N THR A 66 2.99 1.32 -0.09
CA THR A 66 3.58 2.09 1.02
C THR A 66 3.99 1.18 2.20
N PRO A 67 4.99 1.60 2.99
CA PRO A 67 5.65 0.79 4.00
C PRO A 67 4.84 0.69 5.30
N TYR A 68 4.89 -0.50 5.91
CA TYR A 68 4.54 -0.88 7.29
C TYR A 68 3.79 0.19 8.11
N ALA A 69 2.46 0.25 7.95
CA ALA A 69 1.59 0.99 8.84
C ALA A 69 1.61 0.35 10.23
N LYS A 70 1.95 1.17 11.23
CA LYS A 70 1.88 0.86 12.65
C LYS A 70 0.55 0.17 12.96
N THR A 71 0.63 -0.99 13.60
CA THR A 71 -0.44 -1.88 14.06
C THR A 71 -1.79 -1.21 14.34
N TYR A 72 -2.69 -1.20 13.35
CA TYR A 72 -4.16 -1.00 13.50
C TYR A 72 -4.92 -2.33 13.38
N SER A 73 -4.23 -3.43 13.66
CA SER A 73 -4.75 -4.79 13.48
C SER A 73 -5.86 -5.13 14.47
N ALA A 74 -5.97 -4.41 15.59
CA ALA A 74 -7.03 -4.65 16.58
C ALA A 74 -8.36 -4.03 16.12
N GLU A 75 -8.31 -2.81 15.60
CA GLU A 75 -9.47 -2.07 15.09
C GLU A 75 -9.97 -2.69 13.77
N GLN A 76 -9.04 -3.09 12.90
CA GLN A 76 -9.36 -3.88 11.70
C GLN A 76 -9.90 -5.28 12.08
N ALA A 77 -9.41 -5.92 13.15
CA ALA A 77 -9.97 -7.19 13.62
C ALA A 77 -11.38 -7.05 14.23
N LEU A 78 -11.70 -5.92 14.86
CA LEU A 78 -13.05 -5.62 15.35
C LEU A 78 -14.04 -5.38 14.21
N ALA A 79 -13.62 -4.68 13.15
CA ALA A 79 -14.40 -4.54 11.93
C ALA A 79 -14.66 -5.90 11.25
N VAL A 80 -13.69 -6.82 11.28
CA VAL A 80 -13.86 -8.20 10.77
C VAL A 80 -14.79 -9.06 11.64
N ARG A 81 -14.94 -8.76 12.93
CA ARG A 81 -15.91 -9.42 13.82
C ARG A 81 -17.35 -8.90 13.67
N GLY A 82 -17.59 -7.93 12.79
CA GLY A 82 -18.92 -7.33 12.59
C GLY A 82 -19.30 -6.29 13.63
N ASP A 83 -18.39 -5.96 14.57
CA ASP A 83 -18.59 -4.89 15.53
C ASP A 83 -18.11 -3.56 14.95
N HIS A 84 -18.87 -3.06 13.98
CA HIS A 84 -18.63 -1.78 13.36
C HIS A 84 -18.73 -0.62 14.36
N ALA A 85 -19.57 -0.75 15.40
CA ALA A 85 -19.73 0.31 16.40
C ALA A 85 -18.46 0.45 17.27
N GLY A 86 -17.94 -0.65 17.81
CA GLY A 86 -16.72 -0.65 18.62
C GLY A 86 -15.49 -0.22 17.83
N ALA A 87 -15.39 -0.61 16.54
CA ALA A 87 -14.30 -0.15 15.68
C ALA A 87 -14.34 1.37 15.44
N LEU A 88 -15.53 1.95 15.21
CA LEU A 88 -15.65 3.39 15.03
C LEU A 88 -15.28 4.16 16.30
N GLU A 89 -15.70 3.69 17.47
CA GLU A 89 -15.33 4.29 18.76
C GLU A 89 -13.81 4.28 18.98
N ALA A 90 -13.13 3.19 18.61
CA ALA A 90 -11.67 3.10 18.68
C ALA A 90 -10.99 4.13 17.77
N TYR A 91 -11.48 4.30 16.53
CA TYR A 91 -10.96 5.32 15.63
C TYR A 91 -11.24 6.74 16.14
N GLU A 92 -12.41 7.01 16.72
CA GLU A 92 -12.72 8.32 17.32
C GLU A 92 -11.85 8.61 18.55
N ALA A 93 -11.51 7.60 19.35
CA ALA A 93 -10.52 7.73 20.41
C ALA A 93 -9.12 8.04 19.84
N ALA A 94 -8.70 7.35 18.77
CA ALA A 94 -7.43 7.62 18.10
C ALA A 94 -7.36 9.03 17.51
N MET A 95 -8.45 9.53 16.92
CA MET A 95 -8.55 10.92 16.43
C MET A 95 -8.42 11.95 17.57
N ARG A 96 -8.93 11.66 18.77
CA ARG A 96 -8.76 12.53 19.95
C ARG A 96 -7.32 12.53 20.46
N LEU A 97 -6.66 11.37 20.44
CA LEU A 97 -5.27 11.24 20.87
C LEU A 97 -4.30 11.95 19.93
N ASN A 98 -4.51 11.82 18.62
CA ASN A 98 -3.71 12.47 17.58
C ASN A 98 -4.59 13.23 16.58
N PRO A 99 -4.99 14.48 16.89
CA PRO A 99 -5.91 15.24 16.04
C PRO A 99 -5.39 15.53 14.64
N THR A 100 -4.07 15.59 14.48
CA THR A 100 -3.39 15.93 13.21
C THR A 100 -3.07 14.72 12.35
N ASP A 101 -3.29 13.50 12.84
CA ASP A 101 -3.04 12.28 12.07
C ASP A 101 -4.21 12.03 11.10
N PRO A 102 -3.96 11.98 9.78
CA PRO A 102 -5.00 11.64 8.81
C PRO A 102 -5.41 10.16 8.86
N GLU A 103 -4.57 9.25 9.37
CA GLU A 103 -4.75 7.81 9.22
C GLU A 103 -6.04 7.28 9.90
N PRO A 104 -6.35 7.63 11.17
CA PRO A 104 -7.58 7.16 11.81
C PRO A 104 -8.84 7.59 11.06
N ARG A 105 -8.81 8.76 10.42
CA ARG A 105 -9.94 9.27 9.61
C ARG A 105 -10.09 8.50 8.32
N ILE A 106 -8.98 8.16 7.65
CA ILE A 106 -8.99 7.30 6.47
C ILE A 106 -9.62 5.96 6.83
N GLN A 107 -9.14 5.30 7.89
CA GLN A 107 -9.63 3.97 8.26
C GLN A 107 -11.11 3.99 8.70
N ALA A 108 -11.52 4.99 9.47
CA ALA A 108 -12.94 5.17 9.81
C ALA A 108 -13.81 5.41 8.57
N ALA A 109 -13.33 6.22 7.61
CA ALA A 109 -14.04 6.49 6.37
C ALA A 109 -14.14 5.24 5.48
N GLU A 110 -13.09 4.42 5.41
CA GLU A 110 -13.09 3.13 4.72
C GLU A 110 -14.17 2.19 5.27
N MET A 111 -14.28 2.11 6.59
CA MET A 111 -15.30 1.30 7.23
C MET A 111 -16.72 1.77 6.88
N LEU A 112 -16.90 3.09 6.78
CA LEU A 112 -18.19 3.71 6.43
C LEU A 112 -18.45 3.75 4.91
N PHE A 113 -17.46 3.43 4.07
CA PHE A 113 -17.53 3.60 2.62
C PHE A 113 -18.69 2.83 1.99
N ARG A 114 -18.96 1.61 2.48
CA ARG A 114 -20.10 0.78 2.06
C ARG A 114 -21.20 0.71 3.13
N GLY A 115 -21.08 1.51 4.18
CA GLY A 115 -22.01 1.55 5.29
C GLY A 115 -23.28 2.35 4.95
N PRO A 116 -24.22 2.42 5.90
CA PRO A 116 -25.48 3.15 5.72
C PRO A 116 -25.31 4.67 5.66
N THR A 117 -24.14 5.22 6.00
CA THR A 117 -23.88 6.65 6.16
C THR A 117 -22.71 7.15 5.28
N PRO A 118 -22.85 7.12 3.94
CA PRO A 118 -21.78 7.53 3.03
C PRO A 118 -21.38 9.01 3.19
N GLU A 119 -22.26 9.87 3.69
CA GLU A 119 -21.97 11.28 3.96
C GLU A 119 -20.92 11.44 5.07
N ARG A 120 -20.97 10.58 6.09
CA ARG A 120 -19.97 10.60 7.18
C ARG A 120 -18.60 10.18 6.65
N ALA A 121 -18.56 9.20 5.75
CA ALA A 121 -17.32 8.80 5.07
C ALA A 121 -16.73 9.95 4.23
N VAL A 122 -17.59 10.68 3.50
CA VAL A 122 -17.16 11.88 2.74
C VAL A 122 -16.51 12.92 3.65
N THR A 123 -17.13 13.25 4.79
CA THR A 123 -16.56 14.21 5.74
C THR A 123 -15.18 13.77 6.24
N LEU A 124 -15.04 12.50 6.63
CA LEU A 124 -13.78 11.99 7.14
C LEU A 124 -12.66 11.97 6.09
N PHE A 125 -12.96 11.63 4.83
CA PHE A 125 -11.96 11.73 3.76
C PHE A 125 -11.57 13.19 3.44
N LEU A 126 -12.51 14.14 3.53
CA LEU A 126 -12.20 15.57 3.38
C LEU A 126 -11.26 16.06 4.48
N GLU A 127 -11.51 15.67 5.73
CA GLU A 127 -10.63 15.97 6.85
C GLU A 127 -9.26 15.32 6.67
N ALA A 128 -9.22 14.02 6.33
CA ALA A 128 -7.97 13.30 6.10
C ALA A 128 -7.13 13.95 4.99
N ARG A 129 -7.75 14.36 3.88
CA ARG A 129 -7.06 15.08 2.81
C ARG A 129 -6.48 16.41 3.28
N THR A 130 -7.22 17.13 4.14
CA THR A 130 -6.76 18.40 4.70
C THR A 130 -5.57 18.19 5.63
N LEU A 131 -5.57 17.11 6.40
CA LEU A 131 -4.51 16.75 7.34
C LEU A 131 -3.30 16.09 6.66
N ALA A 132 -3.44 15.53 5.45
CA ALA A 132 -2.33 14.93 4.71
C ALA A 132 -1.16 15.90 4.47
N GLY A 133 -1.42 17.22 4.46
CA GLY A 133 -0.38 18.24 4.36
C GLY A 133 0.46 18.07 3.08
N ALA A 134 1.76 17.81 3.24
CA ALA A 134 2.69 17.60 2.13
C ALA A 134 2.71 16.17 1.58
N ASP A 135 2.02 15.22 2.23
CA ASP A 135 1.95 13.83 1.80
C ASP A 135 1.03 13.68 0.58
N ARG A 136 1.65 13.80 -0.60
CA ARG A 136 0.98 13.69 -1.92
C ARG A 136 0.27 12.35 -2.10
N ALA A 137 0.81 11.26 -1.55
CA ALA A 137 0.24 9.94 -1.72
C ALA A 137 -1.08 9.81 -0.94
N ARG A 138 -1.09 10.26 0.32
CA ARG A 138 -2.32 10.29 1.12
C ARG A 138 -3.35 11.27 0.57
N GLU A 139 -2.92 12.42 0.07
CA GLU A 139 -3.83 13.38 -0.57
C GLU A 139 -4.49 12.79 -1.82
N LEU A 140 -3.71 12.10 -2.66
CA LEU A 140 -4.21 11.41 -3.85
C LEU A 140 -5.21 10.31 -3.46
N TYR A 141 -4.85 9.48 -2.47
CA TYR A 141 -5.70 8.41 -1.97
C TYR A 141 -7.06 8.95 -1.50
N ALA A 142 -7.07 9.94 -0.60
CA ALA A 142 -8.31 10.52 -0.10
C ALA A 142 -9.15 11.15 -1.23
N THR A 143 -8.50 11.77 -2.22
CA THR A 143 -9.20 12.34 -3.39
C THR A 143 -9.84 11.27 -4.26
N GLN A 144 -9.16 10.13 -4.49
CA GLN A 144 -9.74 8.99 -5.22
C GLN A 144 -10.95 8.41 -4.49
N ARG A 145 -10.84 8.18 -3.17
CA ARG A 145 -11.96 7.65 -2.38
C ARG A 145 -13.15 8.59 -2.36
N LEU A 146 -12.93 9.92 -2.36
CA LEU A 146 -14.01 10.90 -2.51
C LEU A 146 -14.70 10.80 -3.88
N ILE A 147 -13.95 10.63 -4.97
CA ILE A 147 -14.51 10.42 -6.31
C ILE A 147 -15.37 9.15 -6.32
N ASP A 148 -14.85 8.04 -5.79
CA ASP A 148 -15.57 6.76 -5.74
C ASP A 148 -16.86 6.88 -4.92
N LEU A 149 -16.81 7.56 -3.77
CA LEU A 149 -17.99 7.81 -2.92
C LEU A 149 -19.05 8.60 -3.67
N TYR A 150 -18.65 9.68 -4.35
CA TYR A 150 -19.57 10.54 -5.08
C TYR A 150 -20.15 9.86 -6.32
N LEU A 151 -19.40 9.00 -7.01
CA LEU A 151 -19.92 8.24 -8.16
C LEU A 151 -20.77 7.04 -7.74
N GLY A 152 -20.47 6.44 -6.58
CA GLY A 152 -21.16 5.27 -6.07
C GLY A 152 -22.18 5.61 -4.99
N PRO A 153 -21.92 5.31 -3.70
CA PRO A 153 -22.93 5.39 -2.63
C PRO A 153 -23.61 6.74 -2.45
N ALA A 154 -22.86 7.85 -2.52
CA ALA A 154 -23.41 9.19 -2.31
C ALA A 154 -24.12 9.77 -3.55
N ARG A 155 -24.00 9.12 -4.72
CA ARG A 155 -24.67 9.45 -5.99
C ARG A 155 -24.67 10.94 -6.35
N ASN A 156 -23.54 11.62 -6.14
CA ASN A 156 -23.36 13.05 -6.39
C ASN A 156 -22.37 13.30 -7.54
N ALA A 157 -22.83 13.07 -8.77
CA ALA A 157 -22.01 13.24 -9.97
C ALA A 157 -21.43 14.67 -10.15
N SER A 158 -22.14 15.71 -9.68
CA SER A 158 -21.64 17.08 -9.71
C SER A 158 -20.38 17.25 -8.84
N ARG A 159 -20.40 16.73 -7.61
CA ARG A 159 -19.24 16.75 -6.71
C ARG A 159 -18.12 15.84 -7.22
N ALA A 160 -18.46 14.67 -7.78
CA ALA A 160 -17.47 13.81 -8.43
C ALA A 160 -16.72 14.54 -9.55
N LEU A 161 -17.41 15.29 -10.41
CA LEU A 161 -16.78 16.09 -11.47
C LEU A 161 -15.81 17.14 -10.94
N VAL A 162 -16.14 17.79 -9.80
CA VAL A 162 -15.23 18.74 -9.15
C VAL A 162 -13.97 18.03 -8.67
N GLU A 163 -14.10 16.87 -8.03
CA GLU A 163 -12.96 16.11 -7.51
C GLU A 163 -12.11 15.49 -8.62
N LEU A 164 -12.71 15.02 -9.71
CA LEU A 164 -12.00 14.55 -10.90
C LEU A 164 -11.13 15.67 -11.50
N ARG A 165 -11.66 16.90 -11.60
CA ARG A 165 -10.89 18.06 -12.10
C ARG A 165 -9.74 18.39 -11.16
N ARG A 166 -10.00 18.44 -9.85
CA ARG A 166 -8.96 18.64 -8.84
C ARG A 166 -7.86 17.60 -8.97
N LEU A 167 -8.20 16.33 -9.18
CA LEU A 167 -7.22 15.25 -9.35
C LEU A 167 -6.33 15.50 -10.57
N VAL A 168 -6.91 15.92 -11.70
CA VAL A 168 -6.15 16.26 -12.92
C VAL A 168 -5.22 17.44 -12.72
N GLU A 169 -5.68 18.48 -12.01
CA GLU A 169 -4.92 19.71 -11.76
C GLU A 169 -3.78 19.48 -10.75
N ARG A 170 -4.05 18.75 -9.67
CA ARG A 170 -3.13 18.58 -8.55
C ARG A 170 -2.10 17.47 -8.78
N PHE A 171 -2.45 16.45 -9.57
CA PHE A 171 -1.61 15.29 -9.86
C PHE A 171 -1.40 15.10 -11.37
N PRO A 172 -0.86 16.09 -12.10
CA PRO A 172 -0.68 15.97 -13.54
C PRO A 172 0.31 14.86 -13.89
N GLY A 173 0.02 14.12 -14.96
CA GLY A 173 0.90 13.07 -15.49
C GLY A 173 0.80 11.71 -14.77
N THR A 174 0.00 11.60 -13.70
CA THR A 174 -0.28 10.29 -13.10
C THR A 174 -1.27 9.49 -13.95
N ARG A 175 -1.26 8.16 -13.79
CA ARG A 175 -2.22 7.28 -14.48
C ARG A 175 -3.65 7.63 -14.10
N GLU A 176 -3.85 8.03 -12.85
CA GLU A 176 -5.15 8.33 -12.28
C GLU A 176 -5.67 9.68 -12.78
N ALA A 177 -4.80 10.66 -13.03
CA ALA A 177 -5.17 11.90 -13.72
C ALA A 177 -5.57 11.66 -15.18
N MET A 178 -4.88 10.75 -15.89
CA MET A 178 -5.29 10.38 -17.25
C MET A 178 -6.66 9.70 -17.26
N ALA A 179 -6.88 8.73 -16.37
CA ALA A 179 -8.19 8.09 -16.21
C ALA A 179 -9.30 9.08 -15.84
N ALA A 180 -9.00 10.04 -14.95
CA ALA A 180 -9.97 11.06 -14.56
C ALA A 180 -10.41 11.94 -15.74
N ARG A 181 -9.51 12.27 -16.68
CA ARG A 181 -9.87 13.01 -17.91
C ARG A 181 -10.87 12.24 -18.76
N GLU A 182 -10.68 10.94 -18.91
CA GLU A 182 -11.59 10.08 -19.66
C GLU A 182 -12.97 10.02 -19.01
N VAL A 183 -13.02 9.85 -17.67
CA VAL A 183 -14.28 9.85 -16.91
C VAL A 183 -15.01 11.19 -17.04
N ILE A 184 -14.31 12.32 -16.95
CA ILE A 184 -14.90 13.65 -17.17
C ILE A 184 -15.54 13.74 -18.56
N GLY A 185 -14.86 13.25 -19.60
CA GLY A 185 -15.39 13.23 -20.96
C GLY A 185 -16.72 12.48 -21.04
N ARG A 186 -16.76 11.25 -20.51
CA ARG A 186 -17.98 10.43 -20.50
C ARG A 186 -19.15 11.09 -19.74
N LEU A 187 -18.87 11.66 -18.57
CA LEU A 187 -19.91 12.30 -17.73
C LEU A 187 -20.50 13.57 -18.35
N LYS A 188 -19.75 14.29 -19.20
CA LYS A 188 -20.28 15.46 -19.93
C LYS A 188 -21.28 15.03 -21.01
N VAL A 189 -20.93 14.00 -21.79
CA VAL A 189 -21.78 13.49 -22.87
C VAL A 189 -23.13 13.02 -22.31
N THR A 190 -23.16 12.27 -21.21
CA THR A 190 -24.42 11.81 -20.58
C THR A 190 -25.30 12.96 -20.07
N ARG A 191 -24.75 14.15 -19.84
CA ARG A 191 -25.51 15.31 -19.33
C ARG A 191 -26.14 16.15 -20.44
N GLU A 192 -25.64 16.02 -21.66
CA GLU A 192 -26.07 16.76 -22.85
C GLU A 192 -27.07 15.97 -23.72
N SER A 193 -27.23 14.66 -23.44
CA SER A 193 -28.22 13.75 -24.03
C SER A 193 -29.51 13.69 -23.21
#